data_AF-A0A3L7IWR0-F1
#
_entry.id   AF-A0A3L7IWR0-F1
#
_cell.length_a   1.000
_cell.length_b   1.000
_cell.length_c   1.000
_cell.angle_alpha   90.00
_cell.angle_beta   90.00
_cell.angle_gamma   90.00
#
_symmetry.space_group_name_H-M   'P 1'
#
loop_
_entity.id
_entity.type
_entity.pdbx_description
1 polymer ?
#
loop_
_entity_poly.entity_id
_entity_poly.type
_entity_poly.pdbx_seq_one_letter_code
_entity_poly.pdbx_strand_id
1 'polypeptide(L)'
;MASRNNLFRRVTARVPARWRGWHLSALPRLLASAPPAVILAAGVVVVVLGALIVFRPLTSLLLLGIYVGVSAVVAGVATLVSDGWPPRWWRWPLAVLWVLGGVVVLIWLGRSLELLPRALALLLVVGGLASFGDVVTRGRISQRVLAACWGGAQMVFGFLSLTWPDATLLVVAVVFGVRTVVFGVGLLVRGGQEWARATRPLAEQQPPMKSRRRRTLLADCGRGLLALTLVITASAGWWVNDWLAGGAIVVDAFYYPPADLPDGHGQLIRSDDYTGEIPEGGTVQRILYTTRDANGADAVASGLVIRPVDPPPGPRPVVIWNHGTTGVAQACAPSLRGKAATEWDIPAVEEALERGWVVIASDYSGQGAPGDFPYLIGAGEARSSLDGVLAAAELDDDLVLSPDTLVWGHSQGGHAALWTTQIAEEYTPGLNILGTAALAPAADPYALGAEFTRGAASPQLTLLISWVLVPYTETYWDVDLRDHVATSGRLLVREMTQRCPTEPGVLVSVLTALGVGVDRPLFVGDLTDGALGRRLQENAATGPFGTPLLVAWGAEDEVLPTSFQRDFVAQQCANGEQVRSEEYAGYNHLRVLQPKSKFLPVLIDWSEALFDRDVDESLDECAR
;
A
#
# COMPACT_ATOMS: atom_id res chain seq x y z
N MET A 1 62.76 67.04 -36.59
CA MET A 1 61.68 67.69 -37.37
C MET A 1 60.64 66.66 -37.73
N ALA A 2 59.38 67.05 -37.69
CA ALA A 2 58.20 66.22 -37.49
C ALA A 2 57.68 65.44 -38.72
N SER A 3 56.75 64.52 -38.41
CA SER A 3 55.59 64.09 -39.23
C SER A 3 55.76 62.87 -40.15
N ARG A 4 55.15 61.72 -39.80
CA ARG A 4 53.84 61.21 -40.32
C ARG A 4 53.67 59.68 -40.16
N ASN A 5 52.41 59.29 -39.89
CA ASN A 5 51.73 57.98 -40.09
C ASN A 5 52.02 56.86 -39.04
N ASN A 6 51.06 56.07 -38.52
CA ASN A 6 49.63 55.94 -38.79
C ASN A 6 48.94 55.01 -37.75
N LEU A 7 47.60 55.09 -37.70
CA LEU A 7 46.62 54.02 -37.39
C LEU A 7 46.33 53.53 -35.94
N PHE A 8 45.03 53.65 -35.59
CA PHE A 8 44.18 52.84 -34.70
C PHE A 8 44.65 52.51 -33.27
N ARG A 9 44.14 53.28 -32.29
CA ARG A 9 43.95 52.81 -30.90
C ARG A 9 42.45 52.68 -30.61
N ARG A 10 41.91 51.46 -30.77
CA ARG A 10 40.59 51.08 -30.23
C ARG A 10 40.70 51.04 -28.70
N VAL A 11 39.97 51.92 -28.04
CA VAL A 11 39.73 51.86 -26.59
C VAL A 11 38.77 50.70 -26.33
N THR A 12 39.30 49.56 -25.92
CA THR A 12 38.50 48.43 -25.42
C THR A 12 37.97 48.79 -24.03
N ALA A 13 36.70 49.19 -23.96
CA ALA A 13 35.96 49.30 -22.71
C ALA A 13 35.88 47.92 -22.04
N ARG A 14 36.55 47.77 -20.87
CA ARG A 14 36.43 46.58 -20.02
C ARG A 14 35.01 46.52 -19.44
N VAL A 15 34.22 45.54 -19.90
CA VAL A 15 32.95 45.16 -19.27
C VAL A 15 33.23 44.61 -17.87
N PRO A 16 32.61 45.12 -16.79
CA PRO A 16 32.90 44.65 -15.44
C PRO A 16 32.32 43.24 -15.22
N ALA A 17 33.21 42.31 -14.86
CA ALA A 17 32.90 40.94 -14.46
C ALA A 17 32.06 40.91 -13.18
N ARG A 18 30.73 40.91 -13.30
CA ARG A 18 29.82 40.55 -12.20
C ARG A 18 28.80 39.54 -12.74
N TRP A 19 28.58 38.47 -11.97
CA TRP A 19 27.86 37.22 -12.28
C TRP A 19 28.71 36.09 -12.88
N ARG A 20 29.76 35.69 -12.14
CA ARG A 20 30.29 34.32 -12.21
C ARG A 20 29.78 33.55 -10.99
N GLY A 21 28.50 33.20 -10.98
CA GLY A 21 27.96 32.14 -10.11
C GLY A 21 28.16 30.82 -10.85
N TRP A 22 29.09 30.01 -10.36
CA TRP A 22 29.49 28.77 -11.01
C TRP A 22 28.49 27.67 -10.67
N HIS A 23 27.50 27.46 -11.54
CA HIS A 23 26.82 26.18 -11.62
C HIS A 23 27.61 25.26 -12.54
N LEU A 24 27.90 24.04 -12.08
CA LEU A 24 28.64 22.94 -12.74
C LEU A 24 27.94 22.41 -14.00
N SER A 25 27.60 23.29 -14.94
CA SER A 25 27.06 22.89 -16.23
C SER A 25 27.77 23.68 -17.33
N ALA A 26 28.30 22.98 -18.33
CA ALA A 26 28.80 23.61 -19.57
C ALA A 26 27.65 24.17 -20.41
N LEU A 27 26.44 23.63 -20.23
CA LEU A 27 25.23 23.97 -20.98
C LEU A 27 24.88 25.48 -20.96
N PRO A 28 24.84 26.18 -19.82
CA PRO A 28 24.51 27.61 -19.77
C PRO A 28 25.51 28.50 -20.51
N ARG A 29 26.77 28.07 -20.68
CA ARG A 29 27.79 28.82 -21.42
C ARG A 29 27.64 28.63 -22.93
N LEU A 30 27.33 27.42 -23.38
CA LEU A 30 27.04 27.12 -24.79
C LEU A 30 25.70 27.74 -25.24
N LEU A 31 24.69 27.72 -24.37
CA LEU A 31 23.38 28.32 -24.63
C LEU A 31 23.38 29.85 -24.51
N ALA A 32 24.40 30.47 -23.90
CA ALA A 32 24.47 31.92 -23.78
C ALA A 32 24.71 32.64 -25.12
N SER A 33 25.16 31.91 -26.14
CA SER A 33 25.42 32.41 -27.50
C SER A 33 24.46 31.85 -28.55
N ALA A 34 23.45 31.08 -28.14
CA ALA A 34 22.53 30.42 -29.05
C ALA A 34 21.39 31.37 -29.50
N PRO A 35 20.87 31.23 -30.73
CA PRO A 35 19.70 31.99 -31.17
C PRO A 35 18.48 31.76 -30.26
N PRO A 36 17.61 32.77 -30.06
CA PRO A 36 16.45 32.65 -29.17
C PRO A 36 15.53 31.46 -29.49
N ALA A 37 15.38 31.12 -30.78
CA ALA A 37 14.63 29.97 -31.24
C ALA A 37 15.20 28.64 -30.73
N VAL A 38 16.53 28.51 -30.71
CA VAL A 38 17.22 27.30 -30.23
C VAL A 38 17.08 27.16 -28.71
N ILE A 39 17.11 28.28 -27.98
CA ILE A 39 16.91 28.30 -26.52
C ILE A 39 15.47 27.91 -26.17
N LEU A 40 14.48 28.39 -26.92
CA LEU A 40 13.07 28.02 -26.74
C LEU A 40 12.84 26.53 -27.05
N ALA A 41 13.33 26.03 -28.18
CA ALA A 41 13.20 24.62 -28.55
C ALA A 41 13.86 23.70 -27.51
N ALA A 42 15.08 24.04 -27.05
CA ALA A 42 15.75 23.32 -25.98
C ALA A 42 14.96 23.37 -24.66
N GLY A 43 14.36 24.52 -24.34
CA GLY A 43 13.48 24.66 -23.17
C GLY A 43 12.27 23.73 -23.21
N VAL A 44 11.58 23.62 -24.34
CA VAL A 44 10.43 22.71 -24.53
C VAL A 44 10.86 21.26 -24.34
N VAL A 45 11.94 20.83 -25.02
CA VAL A 45 12.45 19.45 -24.92
C VAL A 45 12.82 19.08 -23.48
N VAL A 46 13.47 19.99 -22.76
CA VAL A 46 13.86 19.77 -21.36
C VAL A 46 12.64 19.71 -20.43
N VAL A 47 11.60 20.53 -20.65
CA VAL A 47 10.36 20.45 -19.87
C VAL A 47 9.65 19.12 -20.10
N VAL A 48 9.52 18.68 -21.36
CA VAL A 48 8.89 17.41 -21.71
C VAL A 48 9.65 16.23 -21.10
N LEU A 49 10.98 16.21 -21.22
CA LEU A 49 11.82 15.19 -20.62
C LEU A 49 11.68 15.14 -19.08
N GLY A 50 11.71 16.31 -18.43
CA GLY A 50 11.52 16.42 -16.99
C GLY A 50 10.14 15.93 -16.55
N ALA A 51 9.08 16.27 -17.29
CA ALA A 51 7.71 15.84 -17.01
C ALA A 51 7.58 14.31 -17.15
N LEU A 52 8.16 13.70 -18.19
CA LEU A 52 8.16 12.25 -18.36
C LEU A 52 8.84 11.52 -17.18
N ILE A 53 9.96 12.06 -16.67
CA ILE A 53 10.64 11.48 -15.51
C ILE A 53 9.78 11.59 -14.23
N VAL A 54 9.06 12.70 -14.03
CA VAL A 54 8.19 12.90 -12.84
C VAL A 54 6.95 12.02 -12.88
N PHE A 55 6.24 11.99 -14.00
CA PHE A 55 4.95 11.30 -14.10
C PHE A 55 5.11 9.80 -14.38
N ARG A 56 6.29 9.35 -14.83
CA ARG A 56 6.57 7.95 -15.14
C ARG A 56 7.97 7.52 -14.68
N PRO A 57 8.26 7.53 -13.38
CA PRO A 57 9.63 7.33 -12.87
C PRO A 57 10.16 5.91 -13.10
N LEU A 58 9.30 4.89 -12.97
CA LEU A 58 9.69 3.47 -13.14
C LEU A 58 10.00 3.11 -14.59
N THR A 59 9.20 3.59 -15.55
CA THR A 59 9.46 3.38 -16.98
C THR A 59 10.53 4.33 -17.53
N SER A 60 10.84 5.40 -16.80
CA SER A 60 11.92 6.34 -17.13
C SER A 60 13.26 5.99 -16.48
N LEU A 61 13.42 4.84 -15.81
CA LEU A 61 14.70 4.45 -15.19
C LEU A 61 15.85 4.39 -16.21
N LEU A 62 15.57 3.95 -17.44
CA LEU A 62 16.55 3.97 -18.54
C LEU A 62 16.89 5.41 -18.94
N LEU A 63 15.88 6.27 -19.10
CA LEU A 63 16.06 7.70 -19.42
C LEU A 63 16.85 8.42 -18.32
N LEU A 64 16.55 8.13 -17.06
CA LEU A 64 17.24 8.65 -15.89
C LEU A 64 18.70 8.19 -15.88
N GLY A 65 18.96 6.91 -16.13
CA GLY A 65 20.31 6.37 -16.22
C GLY A 65 21.14 6.98 -17.35
N ILE A 66 20.56 7.12 -18.56
CA ILE A 66 21.21 7.79 -19.69
C ILE A 66 21.51 9.24 -19.32
N TYR A 67 20.53 9.94 -18.76
CA TYR A 67 20.66 11.32 -18.39
C TYR A 67 21.75 11.53 -17.33
N VAL A 68 21.76 10.72 -16.26
CA VAL A 68 22.74 10.79 -15.17
C VAL A 68 24.14 10.50 -15.70
N GLY A 69 24.29 9.45 -16.52
CA GLY A 69 25.55 9.09 -17.15
C GLY A 69 26.11 10.21 -18.04
N VAL A 70 25.30 10.74 -18.96
CA VAL A 70 25.70 11.86 -19.84
C VAL A 70 26.03 13.11 -19.03
N SER A 71 25.23 13.42 -18.01
CA SER A 71 25.45 14.60 -17.16
C SER A 71 26.74 14.51 -16.37
N ALA A 72 27.07 13.33 -15.84
CA ALA A 72 28.31 13.06 -15.13
C ALA A 72 29.54 13.24 -16.04
N VAL A 73 29.48 12.70 -17.26
CA VAL A 73 30.52 12.87 -18.29
C VAL A 73 30.69 14.35 -18.65
N VAL A 74 29.60 15.05 -18.98
CA VAL A 74 29.64 16.46 -19.35
C VAL A 74 30.17 17.33 -18.22
N ALA A 75 29.79 17.06 -16.97
CA ALA A 75 30.28 17.79 -15.80
C ALA A 75 31.77 17.56 -15.55
N GLY A 76 32.25 16.31 -15.66
CA GLY A 76 33.67 15.97 -15.56
C GLY A 76 34.51 16.66 -16.62
N VAL A 77 34.11 16.57 -17.90
CA VAL A 77 34.77 17.25 -19.02
C VAL A 77 34.75 18.77 -18.86
N ALA A 78 33.62 19.34 -18.46
CA ALA A 78 33.51 20.78 -18.24
C ALA A 78 34.47 21.27 -17.14
N THR A 79 34.67 20.47 -16.10
CA THR A 79 35.58 20.77 -15.00
C THR A 79 37.04 20.74 -15.46
N LEU A 80 37.40 19.81 -16.35
CA LEU A 80 38.72 19.74 -16.98
C LEU A 80 39.00 20.92 -17.92
N VAL A 81 37.97 21.45 -18.60
CA VAL A 81 38.11 22.50 -19.62
C VAL A 81 38.00 23.92 -19.05
N SER A 82 37.26 24.12 -17.96
CA SER A 82 36.88 25.47 -17.49
C SER A 82 37.78 26.10 -16.44
N ASP A 83 38.70 25.34 -15.82
CA ASP A 83 39.66 25.86 -14.86
C ASP A 83 40.93 26.34 -15.61
N GLY A 84 41.09 27.67 -15.65
CA GLY A 84 42.33 28.29 -16.11
C GLY A 84 43.51 27.89 -15.23
N TRP A 85 44.70 27.87 -15.83
CA TRP A 85 45.95 27.46 -15.18
C TRP A 85 46.40 28.43 -14.07
N PRO A 86 46.92 27.94 -12.92
CA PRO A 86 47.06 26.55 -12.52
C PRO A 86 45.79 26.00 -11.82
N PRO A 87 45.36 24.77 -12.14
CA PRO A 87 44.22 24.13 -11.49
C PRO A 87 44.56 23.71 -10.05
N ARG A 88 43.56 23.71 -9.16
CA ARG A 88 43.70 23.14 -7.82
C ARG A 88 43.88 21.61 -7.93
N TRP A 89 44.98 21.08 -7.41
CA TRP A 89 45.41 19.68 -7.58
C TRP A 89 44.34 18.63 -7.25
N TRP A 90 43.46 18.90 -6.28
CA TRP A 90 42.40 17.97 -5.84
C TRP A 90 41.22 17.84 -6.82
N ARG A 91 41.04 18.78 -7.77
CA ARG A 91 39.89 18.77 -8.69
C ARG A 91 40.09 17.86 -9.90
N TRP A 92 41.34 17.61 -10.27
CA TRP A 92 41.72 16.73 -11.37
C TRP A 92 41.27 15.27 -11.17
N PRO A 93 41.64 14.60 -10.05
CA PRO A 93 41.19 13.22 -9.81
C PRO A 93 39.67 13.13 -9.69
N LEU A 94 39.01 14.14 -9.12
CA LEU A 94 37.55 14.19 -9.03
C LEU A 94 36.89 14.28 -10.41
N ALA A 95 37.40 15.14 -11.30
CA ALA A 95 36.84 15.31 -12.65
C ALA A 95 36.99 14.03 -13.48
N VAL A 96 38.13 13.33 -13.35
CA VAL A 96 38.35 12.01 -13.99
C VAL A 96 37.38 10.96 -13.44
N LEU A 97 37.15 10.94 -12.12
CA LEU A 97 36.16 10.04 -11.49
C LEU A 97 34.73 10.31 -11.99
N TRP A 98 34.33 11.56 -12.20
CA TRP A 98 33.02 11.91 -12.77
C TRP A 98 32.85 11.42 -14.22
N VAL A 99 33.90 11.52 -15.04
CA VAL A 99 33.87 11.00 -16.42
C VAL A 99 33.80 9.47 -16.42
N LEU A 100 34.66 8.81 -15.66
CA LEU A 100 34.69 7.34 -15.60
C LEU A 100 33.37 6.79 -15.03
N GLY A 101 32.86 7.37 -13.96
CA GLY A 101 31.57 6.99 -13.37
C GLY A 101 30.41 7.16 -14.34
N GLY A 102 30.36 8.28 -15.07
CA GLY A 102 29.33 8.52 -16.09
C GLY A 102 29.41 7.53 -17.27
N VAL A 103 30.61 7.21 -17.76
CA VAL A 103 30.81 6.22 -18.82
C VAL A 103 30.42 4.82 -18.37
N VAL A 104 30.78 4.43 -17.13
CA VAL A 104 30.38 3.14 -16.55
C VAL A 104 28.85 3.04 -16.48
N VAL A 105 28.17 4.08 -15.97
CA VAL A 105 26.70 4.12 -15.94
C VAL A 105 26.10 3.90 -17.33
N LEU A 106 26.64 4.54 -18.37
CA LEU A 106 26.13 4.41 -19.74
C LEU A 106 26.38 3.04 -20.37
N ILE A 107 27.56 2.45 -20.16
CA ILE A 107 27.92 1.14 -20.74
C ILE A 107 27.14 0.01 -20.07
N TRP A 108 26.94 0.09 -18.75
CA TRP A 108 26.29 -0.97 -17.98
C TRP A 108 24.76 -0.86 -17.91
N LEU A 109 24.18 0.28 -18.29
CA LEU A 109 22.72 0.50 -18.32
C LEU A 109 21.96 -0.48 -19.21
N GLY A 110 22.62 -1.04 -20.24
CA GLY A 110 22.04 -2.03 -21.14
C GLY A 110 22.17 -3.48 -20.67
N ARG A 111 22.87 -3.76 -19.56
CA ARG A 111 23.14 -5.13 -19.07
C ARG A 111 22.50 -5.46 -17.73
N SER A 112 22.39 -4.52 -16.78
CA SER A 112 21.58 -4.69 -15.57
C SER A 112 21.21 -3.35 -14.93
N LEU A 113 19.92 -3.10 -14.69
CA LEU A 113 19.45 -1.92 -13.98
C LEU A 113 19.71 -1.98 -12.46
N GLU A 114 20.05 -3.16 -11.93
CA GLU A 114 20.31 -3.42 -10.50
C GLU A 114 21.54 -2.69 -9.93
N LEU A 115 22.48 -2.29 -10.78
CA LEU A 115 23.67 -1.55 -10.34
C LEU A 115 23.48 -0.03 -10.32
N LEU A 116 22.36 0.48 -10.85
CA LEU A 116 22.09 1.91 -10.90
C LEU A 116 22.09 2.59 -9.51
N PRO A 117 21.47 2.03 -8.45
CA PRO A 117 21.53 2.61 -7.11
C PRO A 117 22.95 2.69 -6.55
N ARG A 118 23.77 1.66 -6.77
CA ARG A 118 25.16 1.63 -6.27
C ARG A 118 26.02 2.67 -6.98
N ALA A 119 25.85 2.81 -8.29
CA ALA A 119 26.56 3.83 -9.07
C ALA A 119 26.11 5.25 -8.68
N LEU A 120 24.81 5.45 -8.48
CA LEU A 120 24.24 6.72 -8.04
C LEU A 120 24.73 7.10 -6.63
N ALA A 121 24.74 6.15 -5.70
CA ALA A 121 25.26 6.32 -4.35
C ALA A 121 26.72 6.80 -4.39
N LEU A 122 27.56 6.15 -5.19
CA LEU A 122 28.96 6.54 -5.35
C LEU A 122 29.10 7.97 -5.89
N LEU A 123 28.33 8.33 -6.93
CA LEU A 123 28.35 9.68 -7.50
C LEU A 123 27.87 10.74 -6.51
N LEU A 124 26.85 10.44 -5.69
CA LEU A 124 26.31 11.34 -4.67
C LEU A 124 27.29 11.53 -3.51
N VAL A 125 27.93 10.46 -3.03
CA VAL A 125 28.96 10.55 -1.99
C VAL A 125 30.18 11.34 -2.48
N VAL A 126 30.67 11.06 -3.69
CA VAL A 126 31.80 11.78 -4.31
C VAL A 126 31.44 13.27 -4.53
N GLY A 127 30.21 13.56 -4.96
CA GLY A 127 29.71 14.94 -5.07
C GLY A 127 29.63 15.65 -3.72
N GLY A 128 29.15 14.97 -2.68
CA GLY A 128 29.08 15.48 -1.33
C GLY A 128 30.46 15.86 -0.80
N LEU A 129 31.43 14.96 -0.91
CA LEU A 129 32.83 15.21 -0.50
C LEU A 129 33.44 16.39 -1.27
N ALA A 130 33.18 16.52 -2.56
CA ALA A 130 33.67 17.64 -3.37
C ALA A 130 33.11 18.99 -2.89
N SER A 131 31.85 19.03 -2.47
CA SER A 131 31.22 20.24 -1.95
C SER A 131 31.76 20.67 -0.58
N PHE A 132 32.20 19.72 0.26
CA PHE A 132 32.94 20.02 1.49
C PHE A 132 34.31 20.64 1.21
N GLY A 133 34.99 20.26 0.12
CA GLY A 133 36.21 20.94 -0.34
C GLY A 133 35.98 22.43 -0.69
N ASP A 134 34.78 22.78 -1.14
CA ASP A 134 34.40 24.18 -1.39
C ASP A 134 34.07 24.96 -0.10
N VAL A 135 33.62 24.28 0.99
CA VAL A 135 33.40 24.89 2.33
C VAL A 135 34.71 25.45 2.89
N VAL A 136 35.80 24.70 2.75
CA VAL A 136 37.14 25.07 3.24
C VAL A 136 37.75 26.20 2.41
N THR A 137 37.39 26.33 1.14
CA THR A 137 38.16 27.14 0.17
C THR A 137 37.47 28.41 -0.38
N ARG A 138 36.21 28.71 -0.01
CA ARG A 138 35.45 29.89 -0.49
C ARG A 138 35.13 30.92 0.61
N GLY A 139 34.93 32.18 0.19
CA GLY A 139 34.61 33.35 1.03
C GLY A 139 33.11 33.53 1.32
N ARG A 140 32.76 34.34 2.33
CA ARG A 140 31.43 34.58 2.95
C ARG A 140 30.75 33.37 3.60
N ILE A 141 30.28 33.55 4.83
CA ILE A 141 29.64 32.52 5.68
C ILE A 141 28.43 31.87 4.99
N SER A 142 27.59 32.66 4.32
CA SER A 142 26.39 32.13 3.63
C SER A 142 26.70 31.14 2.50
N GLN A 143 27.83 31.29 1.81
CA GLN A 143 28.24 30.35 0.76
C GLN A 143 28.79 29.05 1.34
N ARG A 144 29.45 29.12 2.49
CA ARG A 144 29.95 27.95 3.21
C ARG A 144 28.81 27.13 3.80
N VAL A 145 27.82 27.78 4.41
CA VAL A 145 26.62 27.13 4.94
C VAL A 145 25.86 26.42 3.81
N LEU A 146 25.64 27.08 2.67
CA LEU A 146 24.96 26.45 1.54
C LEU A 146 25.73 25.25 0.97
N ALA A 147 27.06 25.35 0.86
CA ALA A 147 27.90 24.24 0.41
C ALA A 147 27.88 23.07 1.40
N ALA A 148 27.88 23.35 2.71
CA ALA A 148 27.79 22.33 3.76
C ALA A 148 26.43 21.63 3.75
N CYS A 149 25.32 22.38 3.67
CA CYS A 149 23.97 21.81 3.58
C CYS A 149 23.80 20.96 2.31
N TRP A 150 24.30 21.43 1.16
CA TRP A 150 24.26 20.70 -0.09
C TRP A 150 25.08 19.40 -0.04
N GLY A 151 26.29 19.47 0.53
CA GLY A 151 27.16 18.31 0.70
C GLY A 151 26.60 17.27 1.65
N GLY A 152 26.08 17.71 2.79
CA GLY A 152 25.41 16.84 3.76
C GLY A 152 24.21 16.14 3.13
N ALA A 153 23.35 16.86 2.41
CA ALA A 153 22.22 16.27 1.71
C ALA A 153 22.65 15.20 0.70
N GLN A 154 23.69 15.47 -0.11
CA GLN A 154 24.20 14.49 -1.07
C GLN A 154 24.77 13.22 -0.41
N MET A 155 25.44 13.35 0.73
CA MET A 155 25.94 12.19 1.49
C MET A 155 24.81 11.36 2.09
N VAL A 156 23.80 12.00 2.68
CA VAL A 156 22.62 11.32 3.23
C VAL A 156 21.88 10.55 2.13
N PHE A 157 21.61 11.20 0.99
CA PHE A 157 20.98 10.53 -0.15
C PHE A 157 21.86 9.41 -0.75
N GLY A 158 23.19 9.60 -0.75
CA GLY A 158 24.12 8.55 -1.18
C GLY A 158 24.07 7.32 -0.28
N PHE A 159 23.97 7.51 1.03
CA PHE A 159 23.81 6.43 2.01
C PHE A 159 22.44 5.74 1.90
N LEU A 160 21.36 6.52 1.81
CA LEU A 160 20.01 5.99 1.61
C LEU A 160 19.90 5.16 0.32
N SER A 161 20.62 5.54 -0.74
CA SER A 161 20.67 4.80 -1.99
C SER A 161 21.36 3.43 -1.89
N LEU A 162 22.12 3.17 -0.81
CA LEU A 162 22.73 1.86 -0.53
C LEU A 162 21.84 1.02 0.37
N THR A 163 21.19 1.63 1.35
CA THR A 163 20.33 0.92 2.30
C THR A 163 18.97 0.59 1.68
N TRP A 164 18.34 1.56 1.01
CA TRP A 164 17.02 1.47 0.39
C TRP A 164 17.08 1.89 -1.08
N PRO A 165 17.64 1.02 -1.95
CA PRO A 165 17.92 1.36 -3.35
C PRO A 165 16.67 1.78 -4.12
N ASP A 166 15.54 1.09 -3.92
CA ASP A 166 14.34 1.27 -4.73
C ASP A 166 13.58 2.57 -4.38
N ALA A 167 13.39 2.82 -3.08
CA ALA A 167 12.78 4.06 -2.60
C ALA A 167 13.65 5.29 -2.98
N THR A 168 14.97 5.15 -2.88
CA THR A 168 15.88 6.26 -3.21
C THR A 168 15.90 6.56 -4.71
N LEU A 169 15.83 5.54 -5.57
CA LEU A 169 15.70 5.73 -7.01
C LEU A 169 14.43 6.50 -7.37
N LEU A 170 13.29 6.16 -6.76
CA LEU A 170 12.03 6.84 -6.99
C LEU A 170 12.09 8.32 -6.54
N VAL A 171 12.56 8.56 -5.32
CA VAL A 171 12.70 9.93 -4.77
C VAL A 171 13.67 10.75 -5.62
N VAL A 172 14.82 10.18 -5.99
CA VAL A 172 15.79 10.85 -6.85
C VAL A 172 15.19 11.13 -8.22
N ALA A 173 14.48 10.19 -8.84
CA ALA A 173 13.82 10.39 -10.13
C ALA A 173 12.85 11.58 -10.08
N VAL A 174 11.99 11.64 -9.07
CA VAL A 174 10.99 12.72 -8.90
C VAL A 174 11.67 14.06 -8.66
N VAL A 175 12.56 14.14 -7.67
CA VAL A 175 13.30 15.38 -7.34
C VAL A 175 14.08 15.88 -8.56
N PHE A 176 14.69 14.96 -9.29
CA PHE A 176 15.48 15.25 -10.46
C PHE A 176 14.63 15.68 -11.66
N GLY A 177 13.50 15.01 -11.89
CA GLY A 177 12.52 15.38 -12.92
C GLY A 177 11.97 16.78 -12.69
N VAL A 178 11.57 17.10 -11.46
CA VAL A 178 11.09 18.45 -11.07
C VAL A 178 12.17 19.50 -11.34
N ARG A 179 13.42 19.24 -10.92
CA ARG A 179 14.55 20.13 -11.20
C ARG A 179 14.74 20.37 -12.71
N THR A 180 14.59 19.32 -13.51
CA THR A 180 14.74 19.39 -14.97
C THR A 180 13.64 20.23 -15.59
N VAL A 181 12.38 20.08 -15.15
CA VAL A 181 11.26 20.95 -15.54
C VAL A 181 11.54 22.41 -15.20
N VAL A 182 11.96 22.71 -13.97
CA VAL A 182 12.27 24.08 -13.54
C VAL A 182 13.37 24.71 -14.40
N PHE A 183 14.41 23.95 -14.73
CA PHE A 183 15.48 24.40 -15.62
C PHE A 183 14.96 24.69 -17.04
N GLY A 184 14.13 23.81 -17.60
CA GLY A 184 13.51 24.00 -18.91
C GLY A 184 12.60 25.22 -18.98
N VAL A 185 11.76 25.45 -17.95
CA VAL A 185 10.95 26.67 -17.82
C VAL A 185 11.83 27.92 -17.76
N GLY A 186 12.96 27.85 -17.05
CA GLY A 186 13.94 28.93 -17.01
C GLY A 186 14.52 29.28 -18.39
N LEU A 187 14.78 28.27 -19.23
CA LEU A 187 15.20 28.47 -20.62
C LEU A 187 14.09 29.11 -21.47
N LEU A 188 12.84 28.68 -21.31
CA LEU A 188 11.69 29.24 -22.02
C LEU A 188 11.50 30.73 -21.70
N VAL A 189 11.56 31.09 -20.41
CA VAL A 189 11.45 32.49 -19.97
C VAL A 189 12.59 33.33 -20.55
N ARG A 190 13.83 32.81 -20.53
CA ARG A 190 14.99 33.52 -21.10
C ARG A 190 14.88 33.68 -22.61
N GLY A 191 14.55 32.61 -23.33
CA GLY A 191 14.37 32.62 -24.78
C GLY A 191 13.29 33.61 -25.21
N GLY A 192 12.16 33.63 -24.50
CA GLY A 192 11.07 34.59 -24.75
C GLY A 192 11.48 36.04 -24.48
N GLN A 193 12.25 36.29 -23.41
CA GLN A 193 12.77 37.64 -23.12
C GLN A 193 13.78 38.12 -24.16
N GLU A 194 14.62 37.24 -24.70
CA GLU A 194 15.59 37.60 -25.73
C GLU A 194 14.92 37.78 -27.11
N TRP A 195 13.93 36.94 -27.43
CA TRP A 195 13.09 37.11 -28.62
C TRP A 195 12.34 38.45 -28.60
N ALA A 196 11.70 38.78 -27.47
CA ALA A 196 10.98 40.05 -27.30
C ALA A 196 11.89 41.29 -27.35
N ARG A 197 13.19 41.15 -27.05
CA ARG A 197 14.18 42.22 -27.21
C ARG A 197 14.66 42.34 -28.65
N ALA A 198 14.78 41.22 -29.37
CA ALA A 198 15.17 41.19 -30.77
C ALA A 198 14.10 41.83 -31.69
N THR A 199 12.83 41.85 -31.28
CA THR A 199 11.72 42.46 -32.01
C THR A 199 11.43 43.92 -31.65
N ARG A 200 12.17 44.54 -30.71
CA ARG A 200 11.97 45.94 -30.31
C ARG A 200 12.83 46.92 -31.13
N PRO A 201 12.29 48.07 -31.57
CA PRO A 201 13.05 49.10 -32.30
C PRO A 201 14.17 49.71 -31.43
N LEU A 202 15.30 50.03 -32.08
CA LEU A 202 16.57 50.45 -31.46
C LEU A 202 16.48 51.69 -30.53
N ALA A 203 15.43 52.52 -30.68
CA ALA A 203 15.26 53.76 -29.91
C ALA A 203 14.90 53.54 -28.41
N GLU A 204 14.46 52.34 -28.02
CA GLU A 204 14.08 52.02 -26.62
C GLU A 204 15.14 51.22 -25.84
N GLN A 205 16.33 50.99 -26.40
CA GLN A 205 17.32 50.07 -25.83
C GLN A 205 18.24 50.66 -24.74
N GLN A 206 17.94 51.82 -24.16
CA GLN A 206 18.67 52.34 -22.99
C GLN A 206 18.02 51.92 -21.66
N PRO A 207 18.73 51.21 -20.76
CA PRO A 207 18.15 50.76 -19.50
C PRO A 207 18.10 51.91 -18.47
N PRO A 208 16.94 52.21 -17.83
CA PRO A 208 16.90 53.18 -16.75
C PRO A 208 17.65 52.67 -15.51
N MET A 209 18.46 53.53 -14.88
CA MET A 209 19.28 53.24 -13.69
C MET A 209 18.46 52.76 -12.46
N LYS A 210 17.13 52.96 -12.43
CA LYS A 210 16.22 52.47 -11.37
C LYS A 210 15.96 50.95 -11.42
N SER A 211 16.38 50.24 -12.47
CA SER A 211 16.08 48.81 -12.68
C SER A 211 16.89 47.84 -11.80
N ARG A 212 18.05 48.26 -11.28
CA ARG A 212 18.95 47.37 -10.52
C ARG A 212 18.43 47.01 -9.13
N ARG A 213 17.81 47.97 -8.43
CA ARG A 213 17.22 47.77 -7.09
C ARG A 213 15.90 46.98 -7.13
N ARG A 214 15.09 47.20 -8.17
CA ARG A 214 13.89 46.38 -8.45
C ARG A 214 14.24 44.94 -8.80
N ARG A 215 15.30 44.70 -9.58
CA ARG A 215 15.76 43.34 -9.90
C ARG A 215 16.30 42.57 -8.70
N THR A 216 17.00 43.22 -7.77
CA THR A 216 17.44 42.57 -6.52
C THR A 216 16.26 42.26 -5.61
N LEU A 217 15.32 43.19 -5.44
CA LEU A 217 14.09 42.96 -4.66
C LEU A 217 13.23 41.81 -5.22
N LEU A 218 13.05 41.74 -6.55
CA LEU A 218 12.34 40.63 -7.19
C LEU A 218 13.06 39.28 -7.01
N ALA A 219 14.40 39.27 -7.07
CA ALA A 219 15.18 38.05 -6.84
C ALA A 219 15.12 37.60 -5.37
N ASP A 220 15.12 38.55 -4.43
CA ASP A 220 14.99 38.26 -3.00
C ASP A 220 13.58 37.80 -2.64
N CYS A 221 12.53 38.40 -3.22
CA CYS A 221 11.15 37.90 -3.13
C CYS A 221 11.00 36.50 -3.75
N GLY A 222 11.63 36.24 -4.90
CA GLY A 222 11.62 34.92 -5.53
C GLY A 222 12.30 33.84 -4.67
N ARG A 223 13.40 34.19 -3.99
CA ARG A 223 14.06 33.30 -3.02
C ARG A 223 13.22 33.07 -1.78
N GLY A 224 12.57 34.12 -1.26
CA GLY A 224 11.64 34.01 -0.14
C GLY A 224 10.44 33.11 -0.47
N LEU A 225 9.86 33.27 -1.66
CA LEU A 225 8.78 32.41 -2.16
C LEU A 225 9.24 30.96 -2.30
N LEU A 226 10.41 30.71 -2.90
CA LEU A 226 10.96 29.36 -3.02
C LEU A 226 11.21 28.71 -1.66
N ALA A 227 11.79 29.45 -0.71
CA ALA A 227 12.02 28.95 0.65
C ALA A 227 10.69 28.63 1.35
N LEU A 228 9.68 29.50 1.20
CA LEU A 228 8.34 29.28 1.73
C LEU A 228 7.68 28.04 1.11
N THR A 229 7.77 27.86 -0.21
CA THR A 229 7.24 26.67 -0.89
C THR A 229 7.94 25.40 -0.39
N LEU A 230 9.26 25.40 -0.26
CA LEU A 230 10.01 24.24 0.26
C LEU A 230 9.61 23.89 1.70
N VAL A 231 9.43 24.90 2.57
CA VAL A 231 8.97 24.69 3.94
C VAL A 231 7.55 24.14 3.95
N ILE A 232 6.62 24.72 3.18
CA ILE A 232 5.23 24.23 3.08
C ILE A 232 5.20 22.79 2.58
N THR A 233 5.95 22.45 1.52
CA THR A 233 5.99 21.08 1.00
C THR A 233 6.60 20.09 2.00
N ALA A 234 7.66 20.48 2.72
CA ALA A 234 8.26 19.64 3.75
C ALA A 234 7.31 19.43 4.95
N SER A 235 6.64 20.48 5.41
CA SER A 235 5.65 20.41 6.50
C SER A 235 4.42 19.60 6.09
N ALA A 236 3.92 19.78 4.86
CA ALA A 236 2.83 18.98 4.31
C ALA A 236 3.24 17.50 4.17
N GLY A 237 4.44 17.22 3.69
CA GLY A 237 4.97 15.86 3.61
C GLY A 237 5.12 15.20 4.99
N TRP A 238 5.59 15.95 5.99
CA TRP A 238 5.67 15.46 7.37
C TRP A 238 4.29 15.19 7.96
N TRP A 239 3.32 16.09 7.76
CA TRP A 239 1.93 15.89 8.18
C TRP A 239 1.27 14.70 7.48
N VAL A 240 1.48 14.52 6.17
CA VAL A 240 0.98 13.33 5.45
C VAL A 240 1.62 12.05 6.00
N ASN A 241 2.93 12.05 6.27
CA ASN A 241 3.61 10.89 6.86
C ASN A 241 3.08 10.57 8.25
N ASP A 242 2.87 11.58 9.09
CA ASP A 242 2.31 11.42 10.43
C ASP A 242 0.87 10.91 10.38
N TRP A 243 0.05 11.42 9.47
CA TRP A 243 -1.30 10.92 9.22
C TRP A 243 -1.31 9.46 8.71
N LEU A 244 -0.38 9.10 7.83
CA LEU A 244 -0.20 7.72 7.37
C LEU A 244 0.28 6.79 8.50
N ALA A 245 1.20 7.26 9.35
CA ALA A 245 1.73 6.50 10.47
C ALA A 245 0.73 6.36 11.62
N GLY A 246 -0.12 7.38 11.84
CA GLY A 246 -1.17 7.37 12.85
C GLY A 246 -2.31 6.40 12.55
N GLY A 247 -2.42 5.92 11.30
CA GLY A 247 -3.32 4.83 10.91
C GLY A 247 -2.73 3.43 11.09
N ALA A 248 -1.46 3.29 11.48
CA ALA A 248 -0.83 2.00 11.69
C ALA A 248 -1.32 1.39 13.01
N ILE A 249 -2.05 0.28 12.92
CA ILE A 249 -2.49 -0.49 14.07
C ILE A 249 -1.25 -1.10 14.74
N VAL A 250 -1.07 -0.84 16.04
CA VAL A 250 0.05 -1.37 16.82
C VAL A 250 -0.41 -2.67 17.48
N VAL A 251 0.25 -3.77 17.13
CA VAL A 251 0.05 -5.06 17.78
C VAL A 251 0.76 -5.04 19.14
N ASP A 252 -0.01 -5.05 20.22
CA ASP A 252 0.54 -5.02 21.57
C ASP A 252 1.00 -6.41 22.07
N ALA A 253 1.58 -6.46 23.28
CA ALA A 253 2.15 -7.67 23.87
C ALA A 253 1.12 -8.77 24.23
N PHE A 254 -0.19 -8.46 24.21
CA PHE A 254 -1.24 -9.44 24.42
C PHE A 254 -1.19 -10.53 23.33
N TYR A 255 -0.94 -10.11 22.10
CA TYR A 255 -1.05 -10.92 20.90
C TYR A 255 0.16 -11.82 20.60
N TYR A 256 1.24 -11.68 21.37
CA TYR A 256 2.41 -12.52 21.22
C TYR A 256 2.33 -13.68 22.22
N PRO A 257 2.15 -14.92 21.75
CA PRO A 257 2.06 -16.07 22.62
C PRO A 257 3.39 -16.36 23.33
N PRO A 258 3.36 -17.06 24.48
CA PRO A 258 4.57 -17.63 25.08
C PRO A 258 5.21 -18.67 24.15
N ALA A 259 6.48 -18.99 24.39
CA ALA A 259 7.20 -20.00 23.60
C ALA A 259 6.64 -21.41 23.81
N ASP A 260 6.19 -21.70 25.04
CA ASP A 260 5.53 -22.95 25.40
C ASP A 260 4.01 -22.73 25.36
N LEU A 261 3.34 -23.38 24.42
CA LEU A 261 1.89 -23.35 24.27
C LEU A 261 1.24 -24.49 25.05
N PRO A 262 -0.02 -24.33 25.52
CA PRO A 262 -0.83 -25.45 25.98
C PRO A 262 -0.92 -26.56 24.92
N ASP A 263 -0.95 -27.81 25.36
CA ASP A 263 -1.13 -28.95 24.47
C ASP A 263 -2.55 -28.97 23.89
N GLY A 264 -2.68 -29.25 22.60
CA GLY A 264 -3.98 -29.36 21.92
C GLY A 264 -4.49 -28.03 21.33
N HIS A 265 -5.72 -28.06 20.84
CA HIS A 265 -6.38 -26.92 20.20
C HIS A 265 -7.53 -26.41 21.08
N GLY A 266 -7.95 -25.16 20.88
CA GLY A 266 -9.04 -24.56 21.64
C GLY A 266 -8.73 -24.28 23.10
N GLN A 267 -7.44 -24.20 23.49
CA GLN A 267 -7.03 -23.91 24.86
C GLN A 267 -6.78 -22.42 25.05
N LEU A 268 -7.32 -21.85 26.12
CA LEU A 268 -7.13 -20.44 26.45
C LEU A 268 -5.70 -20.20 26.92
N ILE A 269 -4.98 -19.31 26.23
CA ILE A 269 -3.63 -18.89 26.60
C ILE A 269 -3.71 -17.66 27.52
N ARG A 270 -4.59 -16.71 27.18
CA ARG A 270 -4.77 -15.46 27.92
C ARG A 270 -6.09 -14.79 27.56
N SER A 271 -6.67 -14.08 28.53
CA SER A 271 -7.75 -13.13 28.32
C SER A 271 -7.41 -11.77 28.93
N ASP A 272 -8.01 -10.71 28.40
CA ASP A 272 -7.90 -9.34 28.90
C ASP A 272 -9.11 -8.53 28.45
N ASP A 273 -9.33 -7.37 29.08
CA ASP A 273 -10.40 -6.46 28.66
C ASP A 273 -10.14 -5.93 27.25
N TYR A 274 -11.19 -5.86 26.44
CA TYR A 274 -11.12 -5.19 25.15
C TYR A 274 -11.14 -3.67 25.33
N THR A 275 -10.23 -2.98 24.65
CA THR A 275 -10.03 -1.52 24.82
C THR A 275 -10.78 -0.67 23.82
N GLY A 276 -11.56 -1.29 22.93
CA GLY A 276 -12.40 -0.59 21.96
C GLY A 276 -13.80 -0.25 22.47
N GLU A 277 -14.67 0.10 21.53
CA GLU A 277 -16.08 0.41 21.77
C GLU A 277 -16.86 -0.86 22.11
N ILE A 278 -17.57 -0.82 23.25
CA ILE A 278 -18.36 -1.93 23.78
C ILE A 278 -19.82 -1.73 23.33
N PRO A 279 -20.50 -2.78 22.82
CA PRO A 279 -21.91 -2.69 22.42
C PRO A 279 -22.83 -2.44 23.61
N GLU A 280 -24.01 -1.86 23.37
CA GLU A 280 -25.00 -1.65 24.43
C GLU A 280 -25.43 -3.01 25.04
N GLY A 281 -25.56 -3.05 26.38
CA GLY A 281 -25.96 -4.27 27.10
C GLY A 281 -24.89 -5.39 27.16
N GLY A 282 -23.70 -5.17 26.61
CA GLY A 282 -22.62 -6.17 26.55
C GLY A 282 -21.37 -5.85 27.38
N THR A 283 -20.53 -6.87 27.54
CA THR A 283 -19.11 -6.77 27.93
C THR A 283 -18.26 -7.50 26.89
N VAL A 284 -17.03 -7.03 26.68
CA VAL A 284 -16.14 -7.58 25.66
C VAL A 284 -14.79 -7.91 26.26
N GLN A 285 -14.36 -9.16 26.10
CA GLN A 285 -13.00 -9.60 26.41
C GLN A 285 -12.31 -9.97 25.11
N ARG A 286 -11.00 -9.69 25.02
CA ARG A 286 -10.14 -10.27 24.00
C ARG A 286 -9.51 -11.55 24.54
N ILE A 287 -9.38 -12.56 23.69
CA ILE A 287 -8.76 -13.84 24.03
C ILE A 287 -7.62 -14.16 23.06
N LEU A 288 -6.63 -14.89 23.56
CA LEU A 288 -5.58 -15.54 22.78
C LEU A 288 -5.65 -17.03 23.09
N TYR A 289 -5.66 -17.89 22.07
CA TYR A 289 -5.90 -19.32 22.25
C TYR A 289 -5.17 -20.17 21.21
N THR A 290 -4.96 -21.44 21.55
CA THR A 290 -4.36 -22.41 20.62
C THR A 290 -5.37 -22.83 19.56
N THR A 291 -4.90 -23.05 18.34
CA THR A 291 -5.69 -23.61 17.25
C THR A 291 -4.80 -24.47 16.35
N ARG A 292 -5.31 -24.88 15.20
CA ARG A 292 -4.59 -25.60 14.16
C ARG A 292 -4.64 -24.81 12.87
N ASP A 293 -3.50 -24.70 12.19
CA ASP A 293 -3.47 -24.12 10.84
C ASP A 293 -4.25 -25.00 9.84
N ALA A 294 -4.34 -24.57 8.58
CA ALA A 294 -5.04 -25.33 7.54
C ALA A 294 -4.46 -26.74 7.30
N ASN A 295 -3.16 -26.95 7.57
CA ASN A 295 -2.46 -28.23 7.40
C ASN A 295 -2.47 -29.11 8.67
N GLY A 296 -3.01 -28.61 9.79
CA GLY A 296 -3.10 -29.31 11.08
C GLY A 296 -1.92 -29.08 12.02
N ALA A 297 -1.00 -28.16 11.69
CA ALA A 297 0.09 -27.78 12.59
C ALA A 297 -0.42 -26.89 13.74
N ASP A 298 0.30 -26.86 14.86
CA ASP A 298 -0.03 -25.97 15.99
C ASP A 298 0.02 -24.51 15.55
N ALA A 299 -1.03 -23.77 15.87
CA ALA A 299 -1.15 -22.34 15.58
C ALA A 299 -1.78 -21.61 16.78
N VAL A 300 -1.78 -20.28 16.70
CA VAL A 300 -2.43 -19.41 17.69
C VAL A 300 -3.35 -18.46 16.96
N ALA A 301 -4.51 -18.23 17.53
CA ALA A 301 -5.45 -17.21 17.07
C ALA A 301 -5.84 -16.31 18.24
N SER A 302 -6.33 -15.13 17.91
CA SER A 302 -7.01 -14.24 18.85
C SER A 302 -8.48 -14.08 18.47
N GLY A 303 -9.23 -13.40 19.32
CA GLY A 303 -10.61 -13.05 19.04
C GLY A 303 -11.25 -12.28 20.17
N LEU A 304 -12.53 -11.99 20.01
CA LEU A 304 -13.38 -11.33 20.99
C LEU A 304 -14.45 -12.28 21.52
N VAL A 305 -14.71 -12.20 22.82
CA VAL A 305 -15.85 -12.81 23.50
C VAL A 305 -16.76 -11.69 23.95
N ILE A 306 -17.94 -11.62 23.34
CA ILE A 306 -18.92 -10.56 23.56
C ILE A 306 -20.12 -11.20 24.28
N ARG A 307 -20.35 -10.80 25.53
CA ARG A 307 -21.33 -11.44 26.41
C ARG A 307 -22.26 -10.41 27.05
N PRO A 308 -23.53 -10.75 27.31
CA PRO A 308 -24.49 -9.85 27.94
C PRO A 308 -24.07 -9.53 29.39
N VAL A 309 -24.39 -8.32 29.87
CA VAL A 309 -24.10 -7.88 31.25
C VAL A 309 -24.94 -8.65 32.28
N ASP A 310 -26.21 -8.91 31.97
CA ASP A 310 -27.16 -9.59 32.87
C ASP A 310 -27.91 -10.71 32.11
N PRO A 311 -27.25 -11.84 31.85
CA PRO A 311 -27.89 -12.91 31.11
C PRO A 311 -28.93 -13.68 31.94
N PRO A 312 -29.97 -14.26 31.30
CA PRO A 312 -30.96 -15.12 31.96
C PRO A 312 -30.29 -16.34 32.62
N PRO A 313 -30.83 -17.02 33.64
CA PRO A 313 -30.16 -18.19 34.22
C PRO A 313 -29.92 -19.35 33.23
N GLY A 314 -28.79 -20.07 33.35
CA GLY A 314 -28.50 -21.29 32.56
C GLY A 314 -27.31 -21.18 31.62
N PRO A 315 -27.08 -22.17 30.73
CA PRO A 315 -26.08 -22.08 29.67
C PRO A 315 -26.45 -21.00 28.63
N ARG A 316 -25.45 -20.36 28.04
CA ARG A 316 -25.61 -19.32 27.01
C ARG A 316 -25.56 -19.93 25.61
N PRO A 317 -26.57 -19.76 24.76
CA PRO A 317 -26.44 -20.05 23.34
C PRO A 317 -25.26 -19.29 22.72
N VAL A 318 -24.54 -19.94 21.81
CA VAL A 318 -23.32 -19.36 21.20
C VAL A 318 -23.60 -19.01 19.75
N VAL A 319 -23.16 -17.82 19.35
CA VAL A 319 -23.07 -17.40 17.95
C VAL A 319 -21.60 -17.22 17.62
N ILE A 320 -21.08 -18.00 16.67
CA ILE A 320 -19.77 -17.76 16.07
C ILE A 320 -19.94 -16.68 15.00
N TRP A 321 -19.22 -15.57 15.12
CA TRP A 321 -19.12 -14.55 14.08
C TRP A 321 -17.82 -14.69 13.31
N ASN A 322 -17.93 -14.95 12.01
CA ASN A 322 -16.83 -15.00 11.07
C ASN A 322 -16.77 -13.68 10.28
N HIS A 323 -15.75 -12.86 10.53
CA HIS A 323 -15.64 -11.55 9.88
C HIS A 323 -15.28 -11.66 8.39
N GLY A 324 -15.73 -10.65 7.62
CA GLY A 324 -15.31 -10.45 6.24
C GLY A 324 -13.87 -9.93 6.12
N THR A 325 -13.46 -9.55 4.92
CA THR A 325 -12.06 -9.19 4.67
C THR A 325 -11.60 -7.93 5.43
N THR A 326 -10.66 -8.13 6.35
CA THR A 326 -9.99 -7.08 7.13
C THR A 326 -8.53 -6.87 6.76
N GLY A 327 -8.01 -7.62 5.77
CA GLY A 327 -6.60 -7.63 5.36
C GLY A 327 -6.00 -9.02 5.56
N VAL A 328 -4.66 -9.14 5.47
CA VAL A 328 -3.94 -10.42 5.67
C VAL A 328 -2.84 -10.29 6.72
N ALA A 329 -2.37 -9.07 7.00
CA ALA A 329 -1.33 -8.84 7.99
C ALA A 329 -1.82 -9.14 9.42
N GLN A 330 -0.90 -9.48 10.31
CA GLN A 330 -1.17 -9.63 11.75
C GLN A 330 -1.92 -8.42 12.34
N ALA A 331 -1.53 -7.21 11.96
CA ALA A 331 -2.14 -5.96 12.45
C ALA A 331 -3.57 -5.71 11.95
N CYS A 332 -4.08 -6.56 11.07
CA CYS A 332 -5.41 -6.44 10.49
C CYS A 332 -6.51 -7.19 11.26
N ALA A 333 -6.16 -7.88 12.35
CA ALA A 333 -7.14 -8.52 13.22
C ALA A 333 -8.25 -7.55 13.66
N PRO A 334 -9.53 -7.93 13.53
CA PRO A 334 -10.64 -7.20 14.11
C PRO A 334 -10.42 -6.81 15.58
N SER A 335 -9.95 -7.73 16.43
CA SER A 335 -9.78 -7.49 17.88
C SER A 335 -8.81 -6.35 18.25
N LEU A 336 -7.96 -5.90 17.31
CA LEU A 336 -7.08 -4.74 17.46
C LEU A 336 -7.75 -3.41 17.12
N ARG A 337 -8.88 -3.45 16.42
CA ARG A 337 -9.61 -2.26 15.96
C ARG A 337 -10.55 -1.80 17.06
N GLY A 338 -10.74 -0.50 17.20
CA GLY A 338 -11.58 0.06 18.27
C GLY A 338 -13.10 -0.07 18.08
N LYS A 339 -13.60 -0.71 17.01
CA LYS A 339 -15.05 -0.84 16.73
C LYS A 339 -15.53 -2.25 16.41
N ALA A 340 -14.64 -3.24 16.56
CA ALA A 340 -14.87 -4.60 16.11
C ALA A 340 -16.01 -5.34 16.83
N ALA A 341 -16.48 -4.84 17.98
CA ALA A 341 -17.62 -5.40 18.70
C ALA A 341 -18.93 -4.60 18.51
N THR A 342 -19.00 -3.67 17.54
CA THR A 342 -20.18 -2.82 17.32
C THR A 342 -21.14 -3.39 16.26
N GLU A 343 -22.38 -2.89 16.25
CA GLU A 343 -23.40 -3.19 15.22
C GLU A 343 -22.97 -2.88 13.76
N TRP A 344 -21.87 -2.14 13.59
CA TRP A 344 -21.30 -1.82 12.28
C TRP A 344 -20.35 -2.89 11.74
N ASP A 345 -19.73 -3.67 12.62
CA ASP A 345 -18.77 -4.73 12.29
C ASP A 345 -19.36 -6.13 12.51
N ILE A 346 -20.34 -6.28 13.42
CA ILE A 346 -21.05 -7.53 13.71
C ILE A 346 -22.56 -7.30 13.57
N PRO A 347 -23.26 -8.02 12.67
CA PRO A 347 -24.69 -7.84 12.46
C PRO A 347 -25.49 -8.24 13.70
N ALA A 348 -26.41 -7.37 14.10
CA ALA A 348 -27.38 -7.62 15.17
C ALA A 348 -26.76 -8.06 16.52
N VAL A 349 -25.54 -7.59 16.82
CA VAL A 349 -24.82 -7.99 18.03
C VAL A 349 -25.57 -7.59 19.31
N GLU A 350 -26.20 -6.42 19.33
CA GLU A 350 -26.96 -5.94 20.48
C GLU A 350 -28.24 -6.77 20.67
N GLU A 351 -28.95 -7.09 19.59
CA GLU A 351 -30.14 -7.93 19.63
C GLU A 351 -29.84 -9.39 20.03
N ALA A 352 -28.65 -9.89 19.71
CA ALA A 352 -28.16 -11.19 20.18
C ALA A 352 -27.90 -11.17 21.70
N LEU A 353 -27.28 -10.10 22.19
CA LEU A 353 -27.01 -9.91 23.62
C LEU A 353 -28.31 -9.74 24.43
N GLU A 354 -29.30 -9.03 23.90
CA GLU A 354 -30.64 -8.90 24.50
C GLU A 354 -31.33 -10.27 24.71
N ARG A 355 -31.06 -11.24 23.83
CA ARG A 355 -31.55 -12.63 23.95
C ARG A 355 -30.68 -13.52 24.84
N GLY A 356 -29.62 -12.97 25.43
CA GLY A 356 -28.70 -13.70 26.29
C GLY A 356 -27.69 -14.57 25.54
N TRP A 357 -27.55 -14.40 24.23
CA TRP A 357 -26.57 -15.13 23.42
C TRP A 357 -25.17 -14.55 23.62
N VAL A 358 -24.16 -15.39 23.44
CA VAL A 358 -22.75 -14.98 23.48
C VAL A 358 -22.20 -15.01 22.07
N VAL A 359 -21.58 -13.91 21.63
CA VAL A 359 -20.95 -13.83 20.32
C VAL A 359 -19.44 -14.05 20.45
N ILE A 360 -18.93 -15.04 19.74
CA ILE A 360 -17.50 -15.36 19.67
C ILE A 360 -16.99 -14.96 18.28
N ALA A 361 -16.15 -13.94 18.22
CA ALA A 361 -15.61 -13.40 16.98
C ALA A 361 -14.10 -13.70 16.88
N SER A 362 -13.74 -14.74 16.14
CA SER A 362 -12.33 -15.12 15.89
C SER A 362 -11.69 -14.13 14.92
N ASP A 363 -10.41 -13.79 15.11
CA ASP A 363 -9.60 -13.09 14.10
C ASP A 363 -9.01 -14.05 13.05
N TYR A 364 -9.17 -15.36 13.26
CA TYR A 364 -8.42 -16.45 12.61
C TYR A 364 -6.92 -16.49 12.95
N SER A 365 -6.28 -17.64 12.74
CA SER A 365 -4.83 -17.78 12.89
C SER A 365 -4.07 -16.80 11.99
N GLY A 366 -2.95 -16.24 12.44
CA GLY A 366 -2.12 -15.32 11.65
C GLY A 366 -2.62 -13.86 11.60
N GLN A 367 -3.86 -13.60 12.02
CA GLN A 367 -4.33 -12.26 12.36
C GLN A 367 -4.37 -12.08 13.87
N GLY A 368 -3.84 -10.95 14.35
CA GLY A 368 -3.64 -10.70 15.77
C GLY A 368 -2.44 -11.47 16.28
N ALA A 369 -2.49 -12.81 16.26
CA ALA A 369 -1.37 -13.67 16.58
C ALA A 369 -0.39 -13.87 15.40
N PRO A 370 0.90 -14.18 15.65
CA PRO A 370 1.85 -14.53 14.59
C PRO A 370 1.44 -15.83 13.88
N GLY A 371 1.65 -15.89 12.56
CA GLY A 371 1.39 -17.09 11.75
C GLY A 371 0.92 -16.74 10.36
N ASP A 372 0.63 -17.77 9.57
CA ASP A 372 0.05 -17.61 8.24
C ASP A 372 -1.46 -17.41 8.36
N PHE A 373 -1.99 -16.41 7.66
CA PHE A 373 -3.41 -16.08 7.69
C PHE A 373 -4.19 -16.84 6.62
N PRO A 374 -5.20 -17.65 6.98
CA PRO A 374 -5.85 -18.58 6.05
C PRO A 374 -6.93 -17.92 5.18
N TYR A 375 -6.63 -16.81 4.48
CA TYR A 375 -7.62 -16.09 3.67
C TYR A 375 -8.27 -16.97 2.59
N LEU A 376 -9.58 -17.25 2.70
CA LEU A 376 -10.28 -18.21 1.85
C LEU A 376 -9.62 -19.60 1.83
N ILE A 377 -9.01 -19.98 2.95
CA ILE A 377 -8.49 -21.32 3.21
C ILE A 377 -9.34 -21.93 4.32
N GLY A 378 -10.38 -22.64 3.90
CA GLY A 378 -11.55 -22.91 4.73
C GLY A 378 -11.24 -23.68 6.01
N ALA A 379 -10.38 -24.69 5.93
CA ALA A 379 -9.99 -25.47 7.10
C ALA A 379 -9.32 -24.59 8.18
N GLY A 380 -8.47 -23.64 7.82
CA GLY A 380 -7.78 -22.78 8.78
C GLY A 380 -8.70 -21.75 9.43
N GLU A 381 -9.57 -21.10 8.64
CA GLU A 381 -10.58 -20.17 9.15
C GLU A 381 -11.54 -20.89 10.11
N ALA A 382 -12.06 -22.05 9.69
CA ALA A 382 -13.02 -22.84 10.44
C ALA A 382 -12.47 -23.37 11.77
N ARG A 383 -11.25 -23.92 11.78
CA ARG A 383 -10.60 -24.42 12.99
C ARG A 383 -10.41 -23.30 14.01
N SER A 384 -9.94 -22.14 13.55
CA SER A 384 -9.76 -20.97 14.41
C SER A 384 -11.08 -20.53 15.04
N SER A 385 -12.17 -20.51 14.28
CA SER A 385 -13.49 -20.12 14.78
C SER A 385 -14.08 -21.11 15.80
N LEU A 386 -13.97 -22.41 15.54
CA LEU A 386 -14.43 -23.45 16.49
C LEU A 386 -13.62 -23.44 17.78
N ASP A 387 -12.30 -23.29 17.66
CA ASP A 387 -11.38 -23.24 18.80
C ASP A 387 -11.59 -22.01 19.67
N GLY A 388 -12.04 -20.89 19.08
CA GLY A 388 -12.45 -19.71 19.83
C GLY A 388 -13.60 -19.99 20.79
N VAL A 389 -14.55 -20.86 20.44
CA VAL A 389 -15.65 -21.26 21.33
C VAL A 389 -15.14 -22.11 22.48
N LEU A 390 -14.26 -23.08 22.19
CA LEU A 390 -13.66 -23.93 23.22
C LEU A 390 -12.84 -23.09 24.22
N ALA A 391 -12.02 -22.15 23.72
CA ALA A 391 -11.23 -21.27 24.56
C ALA A 391 -12.09 -20.29 25.37
N ALA A 392 -13.19 -19.79 24.79
CA ALA A 392 -14.13 -18.93 25.51
C ALA A 392 -14.84 -19.66 26.66
N ALA A 393 -15.03 -20.98 26.54
CA ALA A 393 -15.59 -21.81 27.61
C ALA A 393 -14.64 -21.97 28.83
N GLU A 394 -13.36 -21.64 28.69
CA GLU A 394 -12.36 -21.66 29.77
C GLU A 394 -12.25 -20.32 30.53
N LEU A 395 -13.07 -19.32 30.20
CA LEU A 395 -13.10 -18.04 30.92
C LEU A 395 -13.74 -18.20 32.31
N ASP A 396 -12.94 -17.99 33.36
CA ASP A 396 -13.33 -18.07 34.78
C ASP A 396 -14.17 -16.85 35.24
N ASP A 397 -15.44 -16.72 34.81
CA ASP A 397 -16.31 -15.56 35.15
C ASP A 397 -17.82 -15.92 35.20
N ASP A 398 -18.22 -17.10 35.70
CA ASP A 398 -19.63 -17.58 35.69
C ASP A 398 -20.24 -17.76 34.28
N LEU A 399 -19.41 -17.75 33.23
CA LEU A 399 -19.82 -17.96 31.84
C LEU A 399 -19.93 -19.45 31.53
N VAL A 400 -21.15 -19.97 31.50
CA VAL A 400 -21.42 -21.35 31.02
C VAL A 400 -21.94 -21.28 29.59
N LEU A 401 -21.16 -21.75 28.62
CA LEU A 401 -21.59 -21.83 27.22
C LEU A 401 -22.42 -23.09 26.96
N SER A 402 -23.48 -22.94 26.17
CA SER A 402 -24.24 -24.05 25.61
C SER A 402 -23.42 -24.72 24.49
N PRO A 403 -23.51 -26.05 24.31
CA PRO A 403 -22.96 -26.70 23.11
C PRO A 403 -23.71 -26.29 21.83
N ASP A 404 -24.97 -25.86 21.96
CA ASP A 404 -25.80 -25.41 20.85
C ASP A 404 -25.28 -24.08 20.29
N THR A 405 -24.81 -24.13 19.05
CA THR A 405 -24.06 -23.05 18.40
C THR A 405 -24.65 -22.73 17.03
N LEU A 406 -24.78 -21.44 16.73
CA LEU A 406 -25.04 -20.95 15.36
C LEU A 406 -23.77 -20.33 14.78
N VAL A 407 -23.65 -20.38 13.46
CA VAL A 407 -22.49 -19.85 12.75
C VAL A 407 -22.95 -18.76 11.79
N TRP A 408 -22.46 -17.55 11.98
CA TRP A 408 -22.72 -16.41 11.11
C TRP A 408 -21.42 -15.98 10.43
N GLY A 409 -21.53 -15.41 9.23
CA GLY A 409 -20.39 -14.77 8.60
C GLY A 409 -20.72 -14.00 7.32
N HIS A 410 -19.85 -13.06 6.95
CA HIS A 410 -20.02 -12.21 5.76
C HIS A 410 -18.85 -12.26 4.80
N SER A 411 -19.11 -12.29 3.49
CA SER A 411 -18.07 -12.25 2.45
C SER A 411 -17.06 -13.40 2.59
N GLN A 412 -15.78 -13.10 2.83
CA GLN A 412 -14.78 -14.10 3.27
C GLN A 412 -15.25 -14.87 4.52
N GLY A 413 -15.80 -14.17 5.51
CA GLY A 413 -16.37 -14.78 6.70
C GLY A 413 -17.59 -15.65 6.40
N GLY A 414 -18.32 -15.38 5.32
CA GLY A 414 -19.40 -16.26 4.85
C GLY A 414 -18.84 -17.60 4.33
N HIS A 415 -17.69 -17.57 3.65
CA HIS A 415 -16.95 -18.79 3.29
C HIS A 415 -16.45 -19.53 4.54
N ALA A 416 -15.85 -18.82 5.49
CA ALA A 416 -15.41 -19.38 6.77
C ALA A 416 -16.59 -20.02 7.53
N ALA A 417 -17.75 -19.36 7.60
CA ALA A 417 -18.94 -19.87 8.27
C ALA A 417 -19.46 -21.20 7.69
N LEU A 418 -19.45 -21.32 6.36
CA LEU A 418 -19.79 -22.56 5.67
C LEU A 418 -18.79 -23.68 6.01
N TRP A 419 -17.49 -23.39 6.00
CA TRP A 419 -16.45 -24.35 6.38
C TRP A 419 -16.48 -24.73 7.86
N THR A 420 -16.76 -23.78 8.77
CA THR A 420 -16.96 -24.02 10.20
C THR A 420 -18.01 -25.09 10.40
N THR A 421 -19.13 -24.99 9.69
CA THR A 421 -20.22 -25.97 9.74
C THR A 421 -19.80 -27.32 9.17
N GLN A 422 -19.15 -27.32 8.01
CA GLN A 422 -18.71 -28.53 7.31
C GLN A 422 -17.75 -29.41 8.14
N ILE A 423 -16.89 -28.82 8.98
CA ILE A 423 -15.88 -29.57 9.74
C ILE A 423 -16.22 -29.77 11.22
N ALA A 424 -17.27 -29.11 11.74
CA ALA A 424 -17.54 -29.05 13.17
C ALA A 424 -17.71 -30.41 13.83
N GLU A 425 -18.44 -31.34 13.19
CA GLU A 425 -18.70 -32.68 13.75
C GLU A 425 -17.41 -33.48 13.96
N GLU A 426 -16.48 -33.42 13.01
CA GLU A 426 -15.21 -34.14 13.09
C GLU A 426 -14.19 -33.42 14.00
N TYR A 427 -14.08 -32.09 13.87
CA TYR A 427 -13.05 -31.31 14.56
C TYR A 427 -13.40 -30.98 16.01
N THR A 428 -14.69 -30.72 16.30
CA THR A 428 -15.18 -30.35 17.63
C THR A 428 -16.50 -31.08 17.95
N PRO A 429 -16.48 -32.40 18.17
CA PRO A 429 -17.69 -33.21 18.34
C PRO A 429 -18.56 -32.84 19.56
N GLY A 430 -18.05 -32.01 20.47
CA GLY A 430 -18.81 -31.47 21.60
C GLY A 430 -19.68 -30.25 21.27
N LEU A 431 -19.48 -29.62 20.10
CA LEU A 431 -20.27 -28.48 19.64
C LEU A 431 -21.37 -28.96 18.69
N ASN A 432 -22.59 -28.50 18.93
CA ASN A 432 -23.77 -28.85 18.14
C ASN A 432 -24.13 -27.65 17.25
N ILE A 433 -23.68 -27.68 16.00
CA ILE A 433 -24.04 -26.63 15.04
C ILE A 433 -25.51 -26.78 14.65
N LEU A 434 -26.30 -25.72 14.88
CA LEU A 434 -27.74 -25.73 14.61
C LEU A 434 -28.08 -25.22 13.21
N GLY A 435 -27.20 -24.42 12.62
CA GLY A 435 -27.38 -23.81 11.32
C GLY A 435 -26.33 -22.74 11.03
N THR A 436 -26.27 -22.34 9.76
CA THR A 436 -25.31 -21.35 9.25
C THR A 436 -26.02 -20.18 8.56
N ALA A 437 -25.76 -18.96 8.98
CA ALA A 437 -26.14 -17.75 8.26
C ALA A 437 -24.95 -17.20 7.48
N ALA A 438 -24.96 -17.36 6.15
CA ALA A 438 -23.91 -16.93 5.24
C ALA A 438 -24.36 -15.69 4.45
N LEU A 439 -23.80 -14.52 4.78
CA LEU A 439 -24.14 -13.25 4.14
C LEU A 439 -23.15 -12.96 3.00
N ALA A 440 -23.64 -12.89 1.76
CA ALA A 440 -22.85 -12.72 0.54
C ALA A 440 -21.56 -13.58 0.52
N PRO A 441 -21.63 -14.90 0.79
CA PRO A 441 -20.44 -15.73 0.97
C PRO A 441 -19.58 -15.81 -0.29
N ALA A 442 -18.26 -15.78 -0.11
CA ALA A 442 -17.28 -16.14 -1.14
C ALA A 442 -17.12 -17.68 -1.23
N ALA A 443 -18.23 -18.41 -1.41
CA ALA A 443 -18.31 -19.86 -1.21
C ALA A 443 -17.39 -20.69 -2.13
N ASP A 444 -17.07 -20.18 -3.32
CA ASP A 444 -16.21 -20.86 -4.29
C ASP A 444 -15.02 -19.96 -4.71
N PRO A 445 -13.86 -20.09 -4.03
CA PRO A 445 -12.65 -19.36 -4.39
C PRO A 445 -12.16 -19.64 -5.82
N TYR A 446 -12.44 -20.82 -6.37
CA TYR A 446 -12.07 -21.18 -7.74
C TYR A 446 -12.92 -20.42 -8.76
N ALA A 447 -14.25 -20.40 -8.58
CA ALA A 447 -15.15 -19.60 -9.43
C ALA A 447 -14.79 -18.10 -9.36
N LEU A 448 -14.42 -17.62 -8.18
CA LEU A 448 -13.94 -16.25 -7.99
C LEU A 448 -12.66 -15.98 -8.80
N GLY A 449 -11.67 -16.87 -8.72
CA GLY A 449 -10.46 -16.81 -9.54
C GLY A 449 -10.74 -16.86 -11.04
N ALA A 450 -11.71 -17.68 -11.46
CA ALA A 450 -12.14 -17.81 -12.86
C ALA A 450 -12.82 -16.54 -13.39
N GLU A 451 -13.57 -15.83 -12.55
CA GLU A 451 -14.15 -14.55 -12.94
C GLU A 451 -13.07 -13.46 -13.02
N PHE A 452 -12.13 -13.46 -12.08
CA PHE A 452 -11.07 -12.45 -12.03
C PHE A 452 -10.09 -12.53 -13.21
N THR A 453 -9.95 -13.69 -13.84
CA THR A 453 -9.12 -13.89 -15.03
C THR A 453 -9.81 -13.52 -16.35
N ARG A 454 -11.14 -13.35 -16.38
CA ARG A 454 -11.91 -12.98 -17.59
C ARG A 454 -11.82 -11.49 -17.94
N GLY A 455 -11.51 -10.63 -16.98
CA GLY A 455 -11.48 -9.17 -17.13
C GLY A 455 -10.07 -8.56 -17.10
N ALA A 456 -9.95 -7.30 -17.50
CA ALA A 456 -8.75 -6.52 -17.21
C ALA A 456 -8.73 -6.19 -15.70
N ALA A 457 -7.64 -6.54 -15.00
CA ALA A 457 -7.56 -6.34 -13.56
C ALA A 457 -7.72 -4.86 -13.17
N SER A 458 -8.81 -4.53 -12.47
CA SER A 458 -8.95 -3.25 -11.80
C SER A 458 -7.96 -3.17 -10.61
N PRO A 459 -7.63 -1.98 -10.11
CA PRO A 459 -6.79 -1.84 -8.91
C PRO A 459 -7.37 -2.59 -7.71
N GLN A 460 -8.70 -2.61 -7.56
CA GLN A 460 -9.42 -3.35 -6.54
C GLN A 460 -9.23 -4.87 -6.72
N LEU A 461 -9.37 -5.36 -7.96
CA LEU A 461 -9.17 -6.77 -8.28
C LEU A 461 -7.73 -7.22 -7.98
N THR A 462 -6.77 -6.34 -8.27
CA THR A 462 -5.35 -6.59 -8.03
C THR A 462 -5.06 -6.79 -6.54
N LEU A 463 -5.75 -6.04 -5.68
CA LEU A 463 -5.66 -6.21 -4.23
C LEU A 463 -6.30 -7.54 -3.77
N LEU A 464 -7.51 -7.85 -4.24
CA LEU A 464 -8.19 -9.11 -3.90
C LEU A 464 -7.38 -10.34 -4.31
N ILE A 465 -6.83 -10.36 -5.54
CA ILE A 465 -5.96 -11.45 -6.00
C ILE A 465 -4.72 -11.59 -5.11
N SER A 466 -4.16 -10.47 -4.64
CA SER A 466 -2.99 -10.51 -3.74
C SER A 466 -3.33 -11.13 -2.39
N TRP A 467 -4.51 -10.83 -1.83
CA TRP A 467 -4.98 -11.42 -0.57
C TRP A 467 -5.29 -12.92 -0.67
N VAL A 468 -5.64 -13.44 -1.85
CA VAL A 468 -5.76 -14.89 -2.05
C VAL A 468 -4.38 -15.51 -2.25
N LEU A 469 -3.62 -14.98 -3.20
CA LEU A 469 -2.42 -15.64 -3.69
C LEU A 469 -1.31 -15.75 -2.64
N VAL A 470 -1.09 -14.72 -1.82
CA VAL A 470 -0.01 -14.74 -0.82
C VAL A 470 -0.29 -15.78 0.27
N PRO A 471 -1.43 -15.77 0.98
CA PRO A 471 -1.84 -16.84 1.89
C PRO A 471 -1.75 -18.25 1.32
N TYR A 472 -2.17 -18.44 0.07
CA TYR A 472 -2.09 -19.75 -0.58
C TYR A 472 -0.63 -20.20 -0.78
N THR A 473 0.29 -19.29 -1.11
CA THR A 473 1.72 -19.62 -1.25
C THR A 473 2.43 -19.83 0.09
N GLU A 474 1.89 -19.27 1.18
CA GLU A 474 2.41 -19.46 2.54
C GLU A 474 1.91 -20.79 3.12
N THR A 475 0.64 -21.12 2.87
CA THR A 475 -0.01 -22.33 3.38
C THR A 475 0.33 -23.59 2.57
N TYR A 476 0.36 -23.50 1.24
CA TYR A 476 0.52 -24.66 0.36
C TYR A 476 1.89 -24.67 -0.29
N TRP A 477 2.71 -25.65 0.07
CA TRP A 477 4.08 -25.80 -0.43
C TRP A 477 4.18 -25.96 -1.96
N ASP A 478 3.12 -26.44 -2.60
CA ASP A 478 3.05 -26.67 -4.05
C ASP A 478 2.55 -25.45 -4.84
N VAL A 479 2.17 -24.36 -4.18
CA VAL A 479 1.75 -23.09 -4.81
C VAL A 479 2.89 -22.09 -4.74
N ASP A 480 3.37 -21.62 -5.89
CA ASP A 480 4.50 -20.70 -5.95
C ASP A 480 4.11 -19.33 -6.55
N LEU A 481 4.40 -18.26 -5.80
CA LEU A 481 4.18 -16.89 -6.24
C LEU A 481 4.87 -16.58 -7.58
N ARG A 482 5.97 -17.28 -7.89
CA ARG A 482 6.77 -17.09 -9.10
C ARG A 482 6.03 -17.46 -10.37
N ASP A 483 5.06 -18.36 -10.29
CA ASP A 483 4.30 -18.88 -11.43
C ASP A 483 3.17 -17.93 -11.84
N HIS A 484 2.68 -17.12 -10.89
CA HIS A 484 1.53 -16.24 -11.09
C HIS A 484 1.88 -14.75 -11.13
N VAL A 485 3.01 -14.33 -10.54
CA VAL A 485 3.40 -12.91 -10.44
C VAL A 485 4.74 -12.61 -11.11
N ALA A 486 4.76 -11.56 -11.94
CA ALA A 486 5.97 -11.07 -12.58
C ALA A 486 7.04 -10.72 -11.54
N THR A 487 8.33 -10.98 -11.83
CA THR A 487 9.45 -10.75 -10.89
C THR A 487 9.44 -9.36 -10.26
N SER A 488 9.15 -8.31 -11.04
CA SER A 488 9.09 -6.92 -10.55
C SER A 488 7.87 -6.61 -9.67
N GLY A 489 6.85 -7.46 -9.68
CA GLY A 489 5.60 -7.31 -8.95
C GLY A 489 5.53 -8.09 -7.64
N ARG A 490 6.42 -9.06 -7.40
CA ARG A 490 6.33 -9.97 -6.25
C ARG A 490 6.42 -9.25 -4.90
N LEU A 491 7.36 -8.31 -4.77
CA LEU A 491 7.47 -7.49 -3.57
C LEU A 491 6.21 -6.64 -3.38
N LEU A 492 5.66 -6.12 -4.48
CA LEU A 492 4.47 -5.29 -4.43
C LEU A 492 3.25 -6.07 -3.95
N VAL A 493 3.04 -7.26 -4.49
CA VAL A 493 1.93 -8.15 -4.10
C VAL A 493 2.01 -8.48 -2.61
N ARG A 494 3.18 -8.83 -2.08
CA ARG A 494 3.38 -9.04 -0.64
C ARG A 494 3.14 -7.78 0.18
N GLU A 495 3.66 -6.65 -0.27
CA GLU A 495 3.49 -5.37 0.43
C GLU A 495 2.02 -4.89 0.41
N MET A 496 1.24 -5.28 -0.60
CA MET A 496 -0.21 -5.02 -0.65
C MET A 496 -0.97 -5.82 0.40
N THR A 497 -0.55 -7.03 0.75
CA THR A 497 -1.19 -7.84 1.80
C THR A 497 -0.88 -7.36 3.21
N GLN A 498 0.24 -6.64 3.39
CA GLN A 498 0.62 -6.03 4.66
C GLN A 498 -0.23 -4.81 5.05
N ARG A 499 -1.17 -4.37 4.19
CA ARG A 499 -2.04 -3.22 4.45
C ARG A 499 -3.46 -3.67 4.72
N CYS A 500 -4.04 -3.14 5.80
CA CYS A 500 -5.45 -3.34 6.10
C CYS A 500 -6.32 -2.43 5.21
N PRO A 501 -7.56 -2.84 4.88
CA PRO A 501 -8.50 -2.08 4.07
C PRO A 501 -9.17 -0.94 4.85
N THR A 502 -8.47 -0.35 5.82
CA THR A 502 -8.86 0.88 6.50
C THR A 502 -8.20 2.09 5.84
N GLU A 503 -8.85 3.25 5.89
CA GLU A 503 -8.16 4.49 5.52
C GLU A 503 -7.02 4.74 6.52
N PRO A 504 -5.79 5.06 6.04
CA PRO A 504 -5.42 5.42 4.66
C PRO A 504 -4.80 4.29 3.81
N GLY A 505 -4.72 3.06 4.31
CA GLY A 505 -4.05 1.91 3.67
C GLY A 505 -4.61 1.53 2.29
N VAL A 506 -5.92 1.62 2.09
CA VAL A 506 -6.58 1.36 0.78
C VAL A 506 -6.12 2.34 -0.28
N LEU A 507 -6.11 3.65 0.02
CA LEU A 507 -5.75 4.69 -0.95
C LEU A 507 -4.31 4.51 -1.44
N VAL A 508 -3.38 4.19 -0.53
CA VAL A 508 -1.98 3.93 -0.88
C VAL A 508 -1.85 2.66 -1.72
N SER A 509 -2.56 1.59 -1.38
CA SER A 509 -2.56 0.33 -2.15
C SER A 509 -3.10 0.54 -3.56
N VAL A 510 -4.22 1.26 -3.69
CA VAL A 510 -4.85 1.58 -4.98
C VAL A 510 -3.95 2.49 -5.82
N LEU A 511 -3.36 3.54 -5.24
CA LEU A 511 -2.40 4.42 -5.95
C LEU A 511 -1.16 3.64 -6.41
N THR A 512 -0.70 2.68 -5.61
CA THR A 512 0.45 1.86 -5.96
C THR A 512 0.12 0.88 -7.09
N ALA A 513 -1.05 0.22 -7.03
CA ALA A 513 -1.56 -0.63 -8.11
C ALA A 513 -1.76 0.17 -9.41
N LEU A 514 -2.34 1.37 -9.34
CA LEU A 514 -2.47 2.29 -10.49
C LEU A 514 -1.12 2.77 -11.03
N GLY A 515 -0.13 2.98 -10.17
CA GLY A 515 1.21 3.42 -10.59
C GLY A 515 2.02 2.33 -11.30
N VAL A 516 1.73 1.06 -11.04
CA VAL A 516 2.46 -0.11 -11.59
C VAL A 516 1.69 -0.79 -12.73
N GLY A 517 0.36 -0.82 -12.68
CA GLY A 517 -0.50 -1.56 -13.61
C GLY A 517 -0.77 -0.91 -14.99
N VAL A 518 -0.29 0.31 -15.24
CA VAL A 518 -0.64 1.05 -16.48
C VAL A 518 0.11 0.54 -17.72
N ASP A 519 1.28 -0.09 -17.58
CA ASP A 519 2.11 -0.49 -18.73
C ASP A 519 2.53 -1.99 -18.73
N ARG A 520 2.28 -2.78 -17.66
CA ARG A 520 2.54 -4.24 -17.62
C ARG A 520 1.55 -4.99 -16.71
N PRO A 521 1.06 -6.19 -17.09
CA PRO A 521 0.22 -6.99 -16.21
C PRO A 521 1.04 -7.46 -14.99
N LEU A 522 0.51 -7.23 -13.79
CA LEU A 522 1.15 -7.63 -12.52
C LEU A 522 1.13 -9.17 -12.37
N PHE A 523 0.01 -9.77 -12.76
CA PHE A 523 -0.22 -11.21 -12.80
C PHE A 523 0.04 -11.72 -14.21
N VAL A 524 0.85 -12.78 -14.32
CA VAL A 524 1.36 -13.31 -15.60
C VAL A 524 0.91 -14.74 -15.89
N GLY A 525 0.26 -15.39 -14.92
CA GLY A 525 -0.29 -16.74 -15.04
C GLY A 525 -1.81 -16.75 -14.90
N ASP A 526 -2.44 -17.83 -15.36
CA ASP A 526 -3.84 -18.14 -15.05
C ASP A 526 -3.93 -18.45 -13.54
N LEU A 527 -4.90 -17.82 -12.86
CA LEU A 527 -5.13 -18.00 -11.43
C LEU A 527 -5.96 -19.27 -11.12
N THR A 528 -6.42 -19.97 -12.15
CA THR A 528 -7.24 -21.18 -12.05
C THR A 528 -6.53 -22.44 -12.54
N ASP A 529 -5.28 -22.32 -12.99
CA ASP A 529 -4.50 -23.47 -13.45
C ASP A 529 -3.51 -23.99 -12.38
N GLY A 530 -3.00 -25.18 -12.64
CA GLY A 530 -1.88 -25.76 -11.89
C GLY A 530 -2.21 -26.07 -10.44
N ALA A 531 -1.22 -25.85 -9.56
CA ALA A 531 -1.40 -26.11 -8.14
C ALA A 531 -2.36 -25.13 -7.48
N LEU A 532 -2.30 -23.84 -7.83
CA LEU A 532 -3.21 -22.82 -7.29
C LEU A 532 -4.66 -23.16 -7.60
N GLY A 533 -4.99 -23.45 -8.86
CA GLY A 533 -6.35 -23.84 -9.27
C GLY A 533 -6.90 -25.02 -8.49
N ARG A 534 -6.09 -26.08 -8.33
CA ARG A 534 -6.44 -27.25 -7.51
C ARG A 534 -6.69 -26.86 -6.04
N ARG A 535 -5.82 -26.04 -5.43
CA ARG A 535 -6.02 -25.59 -4.05
C ARG A 535 -7.25 -24.72 -3.89
N LEU A 536 -7.58 -23.87 -4.87
CA LEU A 536 -8.81 -23.07 -4.85
C LEU A 536 -10.06 -23.97 -4.88
N GLN A 537 -10.03 -25.06 -5.68
CA GLN A 537 -11.12 -26.04 -5.71
C GLN A 537 -11.23 -26.82 -4.40
N GLU A 538 -10.11 -27.23 -3.81
CA GLU A 538 -10.07 -27.91 -2.51
C GLU A 538 -10.63 -27.04 -1.37
N ASN A 539 -10.61 -25.71 -1.53
CA ASN A 539 -11.18 -24.76 -0.57
C ASN A 539 -12.60 -24.29 -0.94
N ALA A 540 -13.24 -24.81 -1.98
CA ALA A 540 -14.65 -24.50 -2.22
C ALA A 540 -15.53 -25.10 -1.11
N ALA A 541 -16.44 -24.30 -0.55
CA ALA A 541 -17.39 -24.73 0.48
C ALA A 541 -18.57 -25.46 -0.18
N THR A 542 -18.40 -26.74 -0.49
CA THR A 542 -19.41 -27.55 -1.22
C THR A 542 -20.35 -28.35 -0.32
N GLY A 543 -20.11 -28.36 1.00
CA GLY A 543 -20.81 -29.23 1.95
C GLY A 543 -20.31 -30.69 1.91
N PRO A 544 -21.09 -31.65 2.45
CA PRO A 544 -22.43 -31.47 3.02
C PRO A 544 -22.40 -30.60 4.29
N PHE A 545 -23.49 -29.88 4.54
CA PHE A 545 -23.65 -29.02 5.72
C PHE A 545 -24.55 -29.66 6.78
N GLY A 546 -25.57 -30.41 6.38
CA GLY A 546 -26.39 -31.23 7.27
C GLY A 546 -27.28 -30.44 8.26
N THR A 547 -27.26 -29.11 8.18
CA THR A 547 -28.00 -28.18 9.04
C THR A 547 -28.58 -27.06 8.17
N PRO A 548 -29.66 -26.38 8.62
CA PRO A 548 -30.26 -25.29 7.86
C PRO A 548 -29.29 -24.16 7.53
N LEU A 549 -29.37 -23.66 6.30
CA LEU A 549 -28.61 -22.52 5.79
C LEU A 549 -29.53 -21.32 5.57
N LEU A 550 -29.11 -20.14 6.03
CA LEU A 550 -29.67 -18.85 5.67
C LEU A 550 -28.65 -18.09 4.81
N VAL A 551 -28.95 -17.91 3.53
CA VAL A 551 -28.07 -17.21 2.60
C VAL A 551 -28.67 -15.87 2.20
N ALA A 552 -27.97 -14.76 2.41
CA ALA A 552 -28.51 -13.43 2.09
C ALA A 552 -27.51 -12.52 1.40
N TRP A 553 -27.94 -11.76 0.39
CA TRP A 553 -27.05 -10.85 -0.35
C TRP A 553 -27.80 -9.63 -0.90
N GLY A 554 -27.04 -8.62 -1.32
CA GLY A 554 -27.58 -7.45 -2.01
C GLY A 554 -27.69 -7.67 -3.51
N ALA A 555 -28.79 -7.26 -4.14
CA ALA A 555 -28.98 -7.36 -5.58
C ALA A 555 -28.01 -6.46 -6.39
N GLU A 556 -27.42 -5.44 -5.74
CA GLU A 556 -26.46 -4.50 -6.31
C GLU A 556 -25.04 -4.73 -5.74
N ASP A 557 -24.73 -5.96 -5.33
CA ASP A 557 -23.39 -6.33 -4.86
C ASP A 557 -22.33 -5.99 -5.91
N GLU A 558 -21.45 -5.06 -5.55
CA GLU A 558 -20.38 -4.52 -6.38
C GLU A 558 -19.06 -5.29 -6.23
N VAL A 559 -18.98 -6.25 -5.31
CA VAL A 559 -17.77 -7.02 -4.97
C VAL A 559 -17.86 -8.44 -5.51
N LEU A 560 -18.97 -9.14 -5.24
CA LEU A 560 -19.21 -10.51 -5.68
C LEU A 560 -20.39 -10.53 -6.67
N PRO A 561 -20.24 -11.13 -7.87
CA PRO A 561 -21.35 -11.30 -8.79
C PRO A 561 -22.52 -12.05 -8.13
N THR A 562 -23.73 -11.49 -8.19
CA THR A 562 -24.92 -12.10 -7.57
C THR A 562 -25.28 -13.47 -8.15
N SER A 563 -24.80 -13.80 -9.36
CA SER A 563 -24.91 -15.15 -9.92
C SER A 563 -24.24 -16.20 -9.04
N PHE A 564 -23.11 -15.89 -8.38
CA PHE A 564 -22.44 -16.85 -7.50
C PHE A 564 -23.32 -17.28 -6.33
N GLN A 565 -24.07 -16.33 -5.76
CA GLN A 565 -24.97 -16.60 -4.64
C GLN A 565 -26.16 -17.47 -5.10
N ARG A 566 -26.75 -17.15 -6.25
CA ARG A 566 -27.84 -17.93 -6.84
C ARG A 566 -27.40 -19.34 -7.25
N ASP A 567 -26.22 -19.46 -7.84
CA ASP A 567 -25.66 -20.75 -8.27
C ASP A 567 -25.34 -21.63 -7.04
N PHE A 568 -24.78 -21.05 -5.97
CA PHE A 568 -24.56 -21.73 -4.70
C PHE A 568 -25.88 -22.24 -4.09
N VAL A 569 -26.89 -21.38 -3.96
CA VAL A 569 -28.21 -21.77 -3.44
C VAL A 569 -28.81 -22.90 -4.27
N ALA A 570 -28.82 -22.77 -5.60
CA ALA A 570 -29.34 -23.80 -6.50
C ALA A 570 -28.60 -25.13 -6.35
N GLN A 571 -27.26 -25.09 -6.20
CA GLN A 571 -26.45 -26.29 -6.00
C GLN A 571 -26.74 -26.96 -4.66
N GLN A 572 -26.88 -26.19 -3.58
CA GLN A 572 -27.19 -26.75 -2.26
C GLN A 572 -28.61 -27.32 -2.19
N CYS A 573 -29.59 -26.66 -2.80
CA CYS A 573 -30.93 -27.24 -2.97
C CYS A 573 -30.90 -28.55 -3.76
N ALA A 574 -30.12 -28.61 -4.85
CA ALA A 574 -29.96 -29.84 -5.63
C ALA A 574 -29.24 -30.96 -4.86
N ASN A 575 -28.39 -30.61 -3.89
CA ASN A 575 -27.73 -31.54 -2.98
C ASN A 575 -28.63 -32.00 -1.82
N GLY A 576 -29.86 -31.47 -1.71
CA GLY A 576 -30.81 -31.82 -0.67
C GLY A 576 -30.58 -31.13 0.68
N GLU A 577 -29.80 -30.04 0.69
CA GLU A 577 -29.65 -29.18 1.87
C GLU A 577 -30.91 -28.34 2.10
N GLN A 578 -31.13 -27.94 3.36
CA GLN A 578 -32.20 -27.00 3.74
C GLN A 578 -31.66 -25.57 3.58
N VAL A 579 -32.18 -24.81 2.62
CA VAL A 579 -31.70 -23.46 2.35
C VAL A 579 -32.85 -22.48 2.28
N ARG A 580 -32.76 -21.42 3.08
CA ARG A 580 -33.52 -20.18 2.91
C ARG A 580 -32.63 -19.13 2.27
N SER A 581 -33.12 -18.44 1.24
CA SER A 581 -32.33 -17.44 0.53
C SER A 581 -33.04 -16.08 0.46
N GLU A 582 -32.32 -15.00 0.73
CA GLU A 582 -32.87 -13.64 0.77
C GLU A 582 -32.04 -12.68 -0.10
N GLU A 583 -32.59 -12.27 -1.24
CA GLU A 583 -31.99 -11.27 -2.12
C GLU A 583 -32.64 -9.89 -1.92
N TYR A 584 -31.86 -8.89 -1.52
CA TYR A 584 -32.37 -7.55 -1.22
C TYR A 584 -32.12 -6.55 -2.35
N ALA A 585 -33.20 -6.03 -2.95
CA ALA A 585 -33.12 -4.95 -3.94
C ALA A 585 -32.62 -3.63 -3.31
N GLY A 586 -31.71 -2.93 -4.01
CA GLY A 586 -31.12 -1.67 -3.53
C GLY A 586 -30.05 -1.82 -2.45
N TYR A 587 -29.57 -3.04 -2.21
CA TYR A 587 -28.53 -3.35 -1.23
C TYR A 587 -27.22 -3.63 -1.97
N ASN A 588 -26.13 -3.02 -1.49
CA ASN A 588 -24.77 -3.28 -1.93
C ASN A 588 -24.12 -4.40 -1.08
N HIS A 589 -22.84 -4.70 -1.30
CA HIS A 589 -22.13 -5.80 -0.63
C HIS A 589 -22.19 -5.75 0.91
N LEU A 590 -22.14 -4.56 1.51
CA LEU A 590 -22.13 -4.39 2.97
C LEU A 590 -23.52 -4.14 3.55
N ARG A 591 -24.49 -3.65 2.76
CA ARG A 591 -25.75 -3.15 3.29
C ARG A 591 -26.56 -4.21 4.04
N VAL A 592 -26.39 -5.49 3.71
CA VAL A 592 -27.06 -6.61 4.35
C VAL A 592 -26.77 -6.73 5.85
N LEU A 593 -25.55 -6.39 6.29
CA LEU A 593 -25.12 -6.48 7.70
C LEU A 593 -25.17 -5.16 8.46
N GLN A 594 -25.42 -4.03 7.76
CA GLN A 594 -25.40 -2.71 8.39
C GLN A 594 -26.64 -2.46 9.25
N PRO A 595 -26.54 -1.55 10.24
CA PRO A 595 -27.68 -1.11 11.03
C PRO A 595 -28.88 -0.70 10.16
N LYS A 596 -30.07 -1.11 10.61
CA LYS A 596 -31.37 -0.89 9.93
C LYS A 596 -31.52 -1.65 8.60
N SER A 597 -30.68 -2.64 8.34
CA SER A 597 -30.91 -3.62 7.27
C SER A 597 -32.19 -4.40 7.56
N LYS A 598 -33.00 -4.64 6.52
CA LYS A 598 -34.20 -5.47 6.60
C LYS A 598 -33.89 -6.94 6.83
N PHE A 599 -32.63 -7.33 6.65
CA PHE A 599 -32.16 -8.69 6.91
C PHE A 599 -31.95 -8.96 8.40
N LEU A 600 -31.58 -7.96 9.22
CA LEU A 600 -31.23 -8.21 10.62
C LEU A 600 -32.38 -8.84 11.43
N PRO A 601 -33.64 -8.39 11.30
CA PRO A 601 -34.76 -9.08 11.96
C PRO A 601 -34.92 -10.53 11.47
N VAL A 602 -34.72 -10.80 10.17
CA VAL A 602 -34.79 -12.16 9.61
C VAL A 602 -33.69 -13.06 10.18
N LEU A 603 -32.46 -12.55 10.26
CA LEU A 603 -31.32 -13.26 10.85
C LEU A 603 -31.59 -13.66 12.30
N ILE A 604 -32.12 -12.72 13.09
CA ILE A 604 -32.41 -12.93 14.50
C ILE A 604 -33.58 -13.90 14.70
N ASP A 605 -34.70 -13.70 14.01
CA ASP A 605 -35.88 -14.57 14.12
C ASP A 605 -35.54 -16.01 13.68
N TRP A 606 -34.78 -16.16 12.60
CA TRP A 606 -34.29 -17.46 12.13
C TRP A 606 -33.37 -18.14 13.15
N SER A 607 -32.46 -17.37 13.77
CA SER A 607 -31.54 -17.87 14.79
C SER A 607 -32.26 -18.29 16.07
N GLU A 608 -33.25 -17.50 16.50
CA GLU A 608 -34.08 -17.78 17.67
C GLU A 608 -34.90 -19.06 17.48
N ALA A 609 -35.54 -19.24 16.32
CA ALA A 609 -36.26 -20.46 15.98
C ALA A 609 -35.39 -21.73 16.08
N LEU A 610 -34.12 -21.65 15.62
CA LEU A 610 -33.19 -22.78 15.72
C LEU A 610 -32.77 -23.08 17.15
N PHE A 611 -32.47 -22.06 17.97
CA PHE A 611 -32.16 -22.26 19.39
C PHE A 611 -33.34 -22.82 20.18
N ASP A 612 -34.56 -22.37 19.88
CA ASP A 612 -35.79 -22.83 20.52
C ASP A 612 -36.27 -24.21 20.00
N ARG A 613 -35.62 -24.74 18.96
CA ARG A 613 -36.00 -25.98 18.25
C ARG A 613 -37.40 -25.91 17.63
N ASP A 614 -37.87 -24.70 17.31
CA ASP A 614 -39.12 -24.44 16.62
C ASP A 614 -38.88 -24.49 15.10
N VAL A 615 -38.69 -25.71 14.60
CA VAL A 615 -38.35 -25.95 13.18
C VAL A 615 -39.65 -26.03 12.38
N ASP A 616 -39.99 -24.95 11.66
CA ASP A 616 -41.15 -24.89 10.75
C ASP A 616 -40.74 -24.85 9.26
N GLU A 617 -41.71 -24.85 8.35
CA GLU A 617 -41.51 -24.78 6.89
C GLU A 617 -40.88 -23.45 6.41
N SER A 618 -40.62 -22.47 7.29
CA SER A 618 -39.98 -21.20 6.94
C SER A 618 -38.44 -21.25 6.94
N LEU A 619 -37.84 -22.36 7.38
CA LEU A 619 -36.40 -22.57 7.42
C LEU A 619 -35.82 -23.16 6.12
N ASP A 620 -36.67 -23.68 5.23
CA ASP A 620 -36.27 -24.28 3.96
C ASP A 620 -37.17 -23.83 2.81
N GLU A 621 -36.57 -23.23 1.79
CA GLU A 621 -37.23 -22.79 0.56
C GLU A 621 -36.86 -23.66 -0.64
N CYS A 622 -35.89 -24.58 -0.52
CA CYS A 622 -35.51 -25.49 -1.60
C CYS A 622 -36.64 -26.43 -2.02
N ALA A 623 -37.59 -26.70 -1.11
CA ALA A 623 -38.74 -27.56 -1.35
C ALA A 623 -39.94 -26.85 -2.04
N ARG A 624 -39.85 -25.54 -2.34
CA ARG A 624 -40.97 -24.73 -2.87
C ARG A 624 -40.98 -24.55 -4.39
#